data_AF-A0A1W9X3H4-F1
#
_entry.id   AF-A0A1W9X3H4-F1
#
_cell.length_a   1.000
_cell.length_b   1.000
_cell.length_c   1.000
_cell.angle_alpha   90.00
_cell.angle_beta   90.00
_cell.angle_gamma   90.00
#
_symmetry.space_group_name_H-M   'P 1'
#
loop_
_entity.id
_entity.type
_entity.pdbx_description
1 polymer ?
#
loop_
_entity_poly.entity_id
_entity_poly.type
_entity_poly.pdbx_seq_one_letter_code
_entity_poly.pdbx_strand_id
1 'polypeptide(L)'
;MFKRVTIPLALLASFPLTLSSVSADVDWNIDMLGFSADSKSFILAESVTGDGSGIASAKIIIADVATNKCVRGGCQSAKNHHR
;
A
#
# COMPACT_ATOMS: atom_id res chain seq x y z
N MET A 1 26.62 -25.97 54.84
CA MET A 1 27.00 -26.45 53.50
C MET A 1 26.08 -25.77 52.47
N PHE A 2 26.47 -24.60 51.98
CA PHE A 2 25.65 -23.83 51.03
C PHE A 2 25.86 -24.39 49.62
N LYS A 3 24.84 -25.06 49.10
CA LYS A 3 24.83 -25.61 47.73
C LYS A 3 24.63 -24.43 46.77
N ARG A 4 25.70 -23.99 46.10
CA ARG A 4 25.61 -23.02 45.00
C ARG A 4 24.76 -23.63 43.90
N VAL A 5 23.54 -23.15 43.72
CA VAL A 5 22.73 -23.45 42.54
C VAL A 5 23.20 -22.49 41.45
N THR A 6 24.19 -22.94 40.69
CA THR A 6 24.60 -22.25 39.46
C THR A 6 23.48 -22.47 38.44
N ILE A 7 22.63 -21.47 38.25
CA ILE A 7 21.62 -21.49 37.17
C ILE A 7 22.41 -21.44 35.86
N PRO A 8 22.32 -22.45 34.97
CA PRO A 8 23.00 -22.39 33.69
C PRO A 8 22.41 -21.24 32.90
N LEU A 9 23.29 -20.30 32.53
CA LEU A 9 23.06 -19.14 31.69
C LEU A 9 22.82 -19.58 30.23
N ALA A 10 21.88 -20.49 30.01
CA ALA A 10 21.68 -21.21 28.74
C ALA A 10 20.21 -21.19 28.29
N LEU A 11 19.46 -20.15 28.63
CA LEU A 11 18.09 -19.93 28.17
C LEU A 11 17.92 -18.60 27.41
N LEU A 12 19.02 -17.94 27.07
CA LEU A 12 19.01 -16.69 26.28
C LEU A 12 19.20 -16.90 24.78
N ALA A 13 19.35 -18.14 24.33
CA ALA A 13 19.60 -18.45 22.92
C ALA A 13 18.40 -19.19 22.32
N SER A 14 17.40 -18.43 21.87
CA SER A 14 16.52 -18.73 20.71
C SER A 14 15.19 -18.00 20.81
N PHE A 15 15.22 -16.69 21.02
CA PHE A 15 14.18 -15.89 20.37
C PHE A 15 14.61 -15.80 18.91
N PRO A 16 13.87 -16.39 17.95
CA PRO A 16 14.09 -16.02 16.58
C PRO A 16 13.91 -14.51 16.55
N LEU A 17 14.97 -13.80 16.14
CA LEU A 17 14.83 -12.47 15.59
C LEU A 17 13.87 -12.66 14.42
N THR A 18 12.58 -12.53 14.70
CA THR A 18 11.57 -12.35 13.68
C THR A 18 12.04 -11.08 13.00
N LEU A 19 12.77 -11.25 11.89
CA LEU A 19 12.92 -10.24 10.87
C LEU A 19 11.49 -9.84 10.57
N SER A 20 11.05 -8.78 11.24
CA SER A 20 9.78 -8.15 10.95
C SER A 20 10.02 -7.67 9.54
N SER A 21 9.44 -8.39 8.57
CA SER A 21 9.39 -7.94 7.21
C SER A 21 8.88 -6.52 7.29
N VAL A 22 9.76 -5.54 7.13
CA VAL A 22 9.36 -4.15 6.98
C VAL A 22 8.60 -4.18 5.67
N SER A 23 7.30 -4.42 5.77
CA SER A 23 6.38 -4.18 4.68
C SER A 23 6.65 -2.73 4.31
N ALA A 24 7.16 -2.51 3.10
CA ALA A 24 7.12 -1.17 2.56
C ALA A 24 5.64 -0.81 2.56
N ASP A 25 5.23 0.01 3.52
CA ASP A 25 3.87 0.51 3.60
C ASP A 25 3.67 1.33 2.33
N VAL A 26 3.00 0.70 1.36
CA VAL A 26 2.61 1.36 0.13
C VAL A 26 1.50 2.32 0.51
N ASP A 27 1.81 3.61 0.57
CA ASP A 27 0.83 4.63 0.91
C ASP A 27 -0.03 4.90 -0.32
N TRP A 28 -1.24 4.33 -0.31
CA TRP A 28 -2.25 4.54 -1.34
C TRP A 28 -3.13 5.70 -0.91
N ASN A 29 -3.00 6.83 -1.61
CA ASN A 29 -3.93 7.93 -1.44
C ASN A 29 -5.01 7.85 -2.53
N ILE A 30 -6.27 7.70 -2.11
CA ILE A 30 -7.44 7.63 -2.99
C ILE A 30 -8.33 8.82 -2.67
N ASP A 31 -8.59 9.65 -3.66
CA ASP A 31 -9.46 10.82 -3.54
C ASP A 31 -10.60 10.77 -4.55
N MET A 32 -11.82 11.10 -4.10
CA MET A 32 -12.99 11.20 -4.96
C MET A 32 -13.16 12.64 -5.42
N LEU A 33 -12.86 12.88 -6.69
CA LEU A 33 -12.87 14.22 -7.26
C LEU A 33 -14.29 14.73 -7.55
N GLY A 34 -15.27 13.82 -7.65
CA GLY A 34 -16.68 14.15 -7.74
C GLY A 34 -17.45 13.35 -8.78
N PHE A 35 -18.66 13.82 -9.09
CA PHE A 35 -19.57 13.20 -10.04
C PHE A 35 -19.66 14.00 -11.34
N SER A 36 -19.94 13.29 -12.44
CA SER A 36 -20.38 13.87 -13.70
C SER A 36 -21.70 14.63 -13.53
N ALA A 37 -21.96 15.60 -14.42
CA ALA A 37 -23.15 16.45 -14.34
C ALA A 37 -24.47 15.67 -14.41
N ASP A 38 -24.49 14.53 -15.11
CA ASP A 38 -25.64 13.64 -15.20
C ASP A 38 -25.68 12.56 -14.10
N SER A 39 -24.72 12.59 -13.17
CA SER A 39 -24.58 11.65 -12.06
C SER A 39 -24.44 10.17 -12.45
N LYS A 40 -24.09 9.88 -13.71
CA LYS A 40 -23.91 8.48 -14.17
C LYS A 40 -22.50 7.97 -13.99
N SER A 41 -21.54 8.86 -13.77
CA SER A 41 -20.15 8.50 -13.53
C SER A 41 -19.54 9.33 -12.39
N PHE A 42 -18.55 8.78 -11.72
CA PHE A 42 -17.71 9.46 -10.74
C PHE A 42 -16.24 9.33 -11.09
N ILE A 43 -15.43 10.24 -10.56
CA ILE A 43 -13.98 10.31 -10.82
C ILE A 43 -13.22 10.06 -9.52
N LEU A 44 -12.28 9.12 -9.56
CA LEU A 44 -11.29 8.89 -8.52
C LEU A 44 -9.89 9.24 -9.03
N ALA A 45 -9.07 9.80 -8.15
CA ALA A 45 -7.63 9.87 -8.31
C ALA A 45 -6.98 8.92 -7.30
N GLU A 46 -6.18 7.99 -7.81
CA GLU A 46 -5.32 7.12 -7.01
C GLU A 46 -3.88 7.57 -7.22
N SER A 47 -3.15 7.78 -6.13
CA SER A 47 -1.70 8.02 -6.17
C SER A 47 -0.99 7.08 -5.23
N VAL A 48 0.16 6.59 -5.67
CA VAL A 48 1.03 5.73 -4.87
C VAL A 48 2.39 6.37 -4.76
N THR A 49 2.82 6.50 -3.52
CA THR A 49 4.21 6.78 -3.15
C THR A 49 4.73 5.64 -2.29
N GLY A 50 5.93 5.14 -2.60
CA GLY A 50 6.58 4.13 -1.75
C GLY A 50 6.31 2.67 -2.10
N ASP A 51 5.97 2.34 -3.36
CA ASP A 51 5.94 0.94 -3.85
C ASP A 51 7.32 0.26 -3.97
N GLY A 52 8.37 0.87 -3.39
CA GLY A 52 9.76 0.43 -3.48
C GLY A 52 10.46 0.80 -4.80
N SER A 53 9.76 1.34 -5.80
CA SER A 53 10.37 1.72 -7.09
C SER A 53 11.05 3.09 -7.07
N GLY A 54 10.76 3.92 -6.06
CA GLY A 54 11.18 5.33 -6.01
C GLY A 54 10.45 6.23 -7.01
N ILE A 55 9.46 5.70 -7.74
CA ILE A 55 8.69 6.42 -8.75
C ILE A 55 7.28 6.65 -8.21
N ALA A 56 6.87 7.91 -8.12
CA ALA A 56 5.48 8.23 -7.85
C ALA A 56 4.62 7.81 -9.06
N SER A 57 3.52 7.11 -8.81
CA SER A 57 2.55 6.75 -9.84
C SER A 57 1.18 7.32 -9.50
N ALA A 58 0.44 7.69 -10.55
CA ALA A 58 -0.91 8.21 -10.40
C ALA A 58 -1.83 7.60 -11.46
N LYS A 59 -3.10 7.46 -11.11
CA LYS A 59 -4.14 6.91 -11.96
C LYS A 59 -5.42 7.69 -11.76
N ILE A 60 -6.06 8.04 -12.86
CA ILE A 60 -7.41 8.62 -12.85
C ILE A 60 -8.37 7.53 -13.31
N ILE A 61 -9.43 7.35 -12.55
CA ILE A 61 -10.49 6.38 -12.80
C ILE A 61 -11.80 7.15 -12.96
N ILE A 62 -12.40 7.06 -14.12
CA ILE A 62 -13.78 7.46 -14.35
C ILE A 62 -14.59 6.17 -14.39
N ALA A 63 -15.48 5.99 -13.41
CA ALA A 63 -16.29 4.79 -13.25
C ALA A 63 -17.78 5.12 -13.37
N ASP A 64 -18.52 4.21 -13.99
CA ASP A 64 -19.97 4.25 -14.05
C ASP A 64 -20.56 3.92 -12.68
N VAL A 65 -21.50 4.74 -12.21
CA VAL A 65 -22.10 4.64 -10.87
C VAL A 65 -22.90 3.36 -10.70
N ALA A 66 -23.62 2.92 -11.74
CA ALA A 66 -24.51 1.77 -11.65
C ALA A 66 -23.74 0.44 -11.63
N THR A 67 -22.65 0.37 -12.39
CA THR A 67 -21.87 -0.87 -12.58
C THR A 67 -20.59 -0.91 -11.77
N ASN A 68 -20.16 0.24 -11.22
CA ASN A 68 -18.87 0.43 -10.55
C ASN A 68 -17.67 0.01 -11.40
N LYS A 69 -17.82 0.07 -12.74
CA LYS A 69 -16.79 -0.30 -13.71
C LYS A 69 -16.26 0.94 -14.40
N CYS A 70 -14.99 0.91 -14.82
CA CYS A 70 -14.41 1.93 -15.67
C CYS A 70 -15.29 2.17 -16.91
N VAL A 71 -15.62 3.44 -17.17
CA VAL A 71 -16.19 3.81 -18.48
C VAL A 71 -15.13 3.59 -19.57
N ARG A 72 -15.55 3.43 -20.81
CA ARG A 72 -14.63 3.18 -21.93
C ARG A 72 -13.63 4.33 -22.06
N GLY A 73 -12.33 4.03 -21.89
CA GLY A 73 -11.25 5.03 -21.90
C GLY A 73 -11.09 5.85 -20.60
N GLY A 74 -11.93 5.58 -19.59
CA GLY A 74 -11.97 6.32 -18.33
C GLY A 74 -10.92 5.92 -17.29
N CYS A 75 -10.24 4.80 -17.47
CA CYS A 75 -9.18 4.34 -16.56
C CYS A 75 -7.83 4.49 -17.24
N GLN A 76 -7.11 5.54 -16.87
CA GLN A 76 -5.78 5.84 -17.40
C GLN A 76 -4.78 5.95 -16.26
N SER A 77 -3.63 5.30 -16.41
CA SER A 77 -2.53 5.35 -15.47
C SER A 77 -1.34 6.04 -16.13
N ALA A 78 -0.81 7.06 -15.46
CA ALA A 78 0.45 7.68 -15.84
C ALA A 78 1.55 7.07 -14.96
N LYS A 79 2.53 6.43 -15.60
CA LYS A 79 3.76 5.98 -14.94
C LYS A 79 4.91 6.82 -15.48
N ASN A 80 5.61 7.51 -14.60
CA ASN A 80 6.78 8.29 -14.98
C ASN A 80 7.94 7.32 -15.21
N HIS A 81 8.25 7.00 -16.48
CA HIS A 81 9.51 6.32 -16.80
C HIS A 81 10.62 7.37 -16.83
N HIS A 82 11.41 7.45 -15.76
CA HIS A 82 12.70 8.13 -15.82
C HIS A 82 13.55 7.43 -16.89
N ARG A 83 13.84 8.17 -17.97
CA ARG A 83 14.78 7.79 -19.02
C ARG A 83 16.18 8.26 -18.65
#